data_AF-A0A5J5B6T2-F1
#
_entry.id   AF-A0A5J5B6T2-F1
#
_cell.length_a   1.000
_cell.length_b   1.000
_cell.length_c   1.000
_cell.angle_alpha   90.00
_cell.angle_beta   90.00
_cell.angle_gamma   90.00
#
_symmetry.space_group_name_H-M   'P 1'
#
loop_
_entity.id
_entity.type
_entity.pdbx_description
1 polymer ?
#
loop_
_entity_poly.entity_id
_entity_poly.type
_entity_poly.pdbx_seq_one_letter_code
_entity_poly.pdbx_strand_id
1 'polypeptide(L)'
;MSSSGLLNAVILASQFGNLEFVVEMVESNPALLHVNTTAGGIFHVAVANRQEKIWNLIYGFGAEGGEFARFVDPDLNTLLHVAGMLAPAKRFSNISGAAMQMQREMQWYKIA
;
A
#
# COMPACT_ATOMS: atom_id res chain seq x y z
N MET A 1 -23.98 -5.71 -0.24
CA MET A 1 -22.96 -4.71 -0.64
C MET A 1 -22.50 -5.09 -2.04
N SER A 2 -22.41 -4.17 -3.00
CA SER A 2 -21.84 -4.52 -4.30
C SER A 2 -20.37 -4.94 -4.12
N SER A 3 -19.89 -5.87 -4.93
CA SER A 3 -18.48 -6.29 -4.96
C SER A 3 -17.51 -5.10 -5.09
N SER A 4 -17.95 -4.01 -5.72
CA SER A 4 -17.20 -2.74 -5.82
C SER A 4 -17.08 -1.96 -4.50
N GLY A 5 -18.10 -1.99 -3.63
CA GLY A 5 -18.08 -1.25 -2.37
C GLY A 5 -17.10 -1.84 -1.36
N LEU A 6 -17.01 -3.18 -1.31
CA LEU A 6 -16.10 -3.90 -0.45
C LEU A 6 -14.63 -3.66 -0.83
N LEU A 7 -14.34 -3.71 -2.14
CA LEU A 7 -13.00 -3.47 -2.67
C LEU A 7 -12.53 -2.04 -2.39
N ASN A 8 -13.41 -1.05 -2.56
CA ASN A 8 -13.07 0.33 -2.19
C ASN A 8 -12.79 0.50 -0.69
N ALA A 9 -13.54 -0.21 0.17
CA ALA A 9 -13.33 -0.13 1.62
C ALA A 9 -11.96 -0.69 2.04
N VAL A 10 -11.55 -1.85 1.51
CA VAL A 10 -10.23 -2.43 1.83
C VAL A 10 -9.08 -1.58 1.29
N ILE A 11 -9.25 -0.96 0.11
CA ILE A 11 -8.27 -0.03 -0.45
C ILE A 11 -8.14 1.24 0.41
N LEU A 12 -9.24 1.83 0.88
CA LEU A 12 -9.19 2.97 1.79
C LEU A 12 -8.55 2.58 3.13
N ALA A 13 -8.90 1.43 3.68
CA ALA A 13 -8.27 0.93 4.90
C ALA A 13 -6.75 0.75 4.72
N SER A 14 -6.33 0.24 3.55
CA SER A 14 -4.93 0.11 3.17
C SER A 14 -4.22 1.45 3.04
N GLN A 15 -4.89 2.47 2.49
CA GLN A 15 -4.36 3.83 2.38
C GLN A 15 -4.12 4.47 3.76
N PHE A 16 -5.07 4.31 4.68
CA PHE A 16 -5.01 4.93 6.01
C PHE A 16 -4.28 4.10 7.06
N GLY A 17 -3.89 2.87 6.77
CA GLY A 17 -3.10 2.04 7.69
C GLY A 17 -3.96 1.29 8.72
N ASN A 18 -5.24 1.05 8.42
CA ASN A 18 -6.12 0.27 9.28
C ASN A 18 -5.84 -1.23 9.11
N LEU A 19 -4.81 -1.71 9.83
CA LEU A 19 -4.30 -3.07 9.73
C LEU A 19 -5.37 -4.12 10.07
N GLU A 20 -6.05 -3.97 11.20
CA GLU A 20 -7.03 -4.95 11.71
C GLU A 20 -8.15 -5.19 10.69
N PHE A 21 -8.68 -4.13 10.10
CA PHE A 21 -9.70 -4.25 9.07
C PHE A 21 -9.18 -4.95 7.82
N VAL A 22 -7.97 -4.63 7.36
CA VAL A 22 -7.38 -5.26 6.17
C VAL A 22 -7.14 -6.75 6.41
N VAL A 23 -6.62 -7.13 7.58
CA VAL A 23 -6.39 -8.53 7.97
C VAL A 23 -7.70 -9.32 7.96
N GLU A 24 -8.72 -8.86 8.68
CA GLU A 24 -10.01 -9.55 8.75
C GLU A 24 -10.64 -9.74 7.36
N MET A 25 -10.54 -8.72 6.50
CA MET A 25 -11.06 -8.78 5.15
C MET A 25 -10.29 -9.77 4.25
N VAL A 26 -8.96 -9.80 4.36
CA VAL A 26 -8.10 -10.70 3.59
C VAL A 26 -8.24 -12.14 4.08
N GLU A 27 -8.35 -12.38 5.38
CA GLU A 27 -8.62 -13.70 5.95
C GLU A 27 -9.98 -14.25 5.49
N SER A 28 -11.00 -13.38 5.45
CA SER A 28 -12.33 -13.74 4.97
C SER A 28 -12.37 -13.97 3.45
N ASN A 29 -11.54 -13.29 2.68
CA ASN A 29 -11.47 -13.41 1.22
C ASN A 29 -10.06 -13.15 0.67
N PRO A 30 -9.19 -14.18 0.61
CA PRO A 30 -7.81 -14.04 0.15
C PRO A 30 -7.67 -13.51 -1.28
N ALA A 31 -8.69 -13.69 -2.13
CA ALA A 31 -8.68 -13.19 -3.50
C ALA A 31 -8.51 -11.66 -3.58
N LEU A 32 -8.85 -10.92 -2.52
CA LEU A 32 -8.67 -9.47 -2.44
C LEU A 32 -7.22 -9.01 -2.63
N LEU A 33 -6.23 -9.87 -2.32
CA LEU A 33 -4.81 -9.55 -2.53
C LEU A 33 -4.42 -9.47 -4.01
N HIS A 34 -5.20 -10.11 -4.88
CA HIS A 34 -4.94 -10.22 -6.32
C HIS A 34 -5.78 -9.25 -7.15
N VAL A 35 -6.65 -8.45 -6.51
CA VAL A 35 -7.54 -7.53 -7.21
C VAL A 35 -6.97 -6.12 -7.20
N ASN A 36 -6.85 -5.53 -8.39
CA ASN A 36 -6.50 -4.12 -8.55
C ASN A 36 -7.73 -3.26 -8.76
N THR A 37 -7.71 -2.08 -8.15
CA THR A 37 -8.59 -0.96 -8.48
C THR A 37 -7.90 0.02 -9.40
N THR A 38 -8.57 1.11 -9.77
CA THR A 38 -7.94 2.28 -10.40
C THR A 38 -6.84 2.91 -9.54
N ALA A 39 -6.81 2.65 -8.23
CA ALA A 39 -5.75 3.09 -7.33
C ALA A 39 -4.62 2.05 -7.13
N GLY A 40 -4.69 0.91 -7.84
CA GLY A 40 -3.83 -0.26 -7.59
C GLY A 40 -4.45 -1.25 -6.60
N GLY A 41 -3.66 -2.26 -6.23
CA GLY A 41 -4.02 -3.26 -5.24
C GLY A 41 -3.68 -2.82 -3.81
N ILE A 42 -3.98 -3.68 -2.84
CA ILE A 42 -3.72 -3.45 -1.41
C ILE A 42 -2.26 -3.06 -1.17
N PHE A 43 -1.30 -3.80 -1.76
CA PHE A 43 0.12 -3.55 -1.55
C PHE A 43 0.63 -2.30 -2.25
N HIS A 44 0.18 -2.00 -3.48
CA HIS A 44 0.54 -0.74 -4.15
C HIS A 44 0.12 0.47 -3.31
N VAL A 45 -1.13 0.44 -2.81
CA VAL A 45 -1.68 1.52 -1.99
C VAL A 45 -0.95 1.61 -0.65
N ALA A 46 -0.64 0.49 -0.01
CA ALA A 46 0.11 0.47 1.25
C ALA A 46 1.51 1.06 1.08
N VAL A 47 2.25 0.68 0.02
CA VAL A 47 3.60 1.18 -0.26
C VAL A 47 3.58 2.67 -0.62
N ALA A 48 2.66 3.09 -1.49
CA ALA A 48 2.48 4.49 -1.87
C ALA A 48 2.22 5.39 -0.65
N ASN A 49 1.51 4.86 0.36
CA ASN A 49 1.14 5.59 1.57
C ASN A 49 2.02 5.25 2.77
N ARG A 50 3.15 4.56 2.60
CA ARG A 50 4.11 4.27 3.68
C ARG A 50 3.47 3.54 4.87
N GLN A 51 2.63 2.55 4.58
CA GLN A 51 1.91 1.71 5.55
C GLN A 51 2.61 0.37 5.73
N GLU A 52 3.76 0.43 6.41
CA GLU A 52 4.67 -0.71 6.60
C GLU A 52 3.98 -1.95 7.19
N LYS A 53 3.12 -1.78 8.20
CA LYS A 53 2.42 -2.91 8.83
C LYS A 53 1.51 -3.67 7.85
N ILE A 54 0.90 -2.96 6.90
CA ILE A 54 0.05 -3.58 5.86
C ILE A 54 0.93 -4.19 4.78
N TRP A 55 2.05 -3.54 4.42
CA TRP A 55 3.05 -4.15 3.54
C TRP A 55 3.56 -5.48 4.09
N ASN A 56 3.87 -5.55 5.39
CA ASN A 56 4.37 -6.75 6.06
C ASN A 56 3.40 -7.94 6.01
N LEU A 57 2.12 -7.73 5.65
CA LEU A 57 1.17 -8.82 5.38
C LEU A 57 1.61 -9.69 4.22
N ILE A 58 2.51 -9.22 3.35
CA ILE A 58 3.11 -10.05 2.30
C ILE A 58 3.71 -11.34 2.87
N TYR A 59 4.39 -11.26 4.02
CA TYR A 59 5.03 -12.44 4.63
C TYR A 59 4.03 -13.42 5.24
N GLY A 60 2.84 -12.96 5.63
CA GLY A 60 1.80 -13.78 6.26
C GLY A 60 0.77 -14.34 5.29
N PHE A 61 0.45 -13.60 4.23
CA PHE A 61 -0.66 -13.89 3.32
C PHE A 61 -0.25 -14.19 1.88
N GLY A 62 1.00 -13.93 1.48
CA GLY A 62 1.43 -14.43 0.19
C GLY A 62 2.93 -14.57 0.00
N ALA A 63 3.24 -15.84 -0.23
CA ALA A 63 4.35 -16.37 -1.01
C ALA A 63 5.74 -16.25 -0.38
N GLU A 64 6.15 -17.36 0.23
CA GLU A 64 7.38 -18.01 -0.19
C GLU A 64 7.50 -17.92 -1.74
N GLY A 65 8.26 -16.95 -2.27
CA GLY A 65 8.59 -16.92 -3.71
C GLY A 65 8.07 -15.76 -4.57
N GLY A 66 7.94 -14.53 -4.04
CA GLY A 66 8.01 -13.32 -4.87
C GLY A 66 6.86 -13.08 -5.86
N GLU A 67 5.70 -13.70 -5.65
CA GLU A 67 4.52 -13.57 -6.51
C GLU A 67 4.11 -12.10 -6.74
N PHE A 68 4.02 -11.33 -5.66
CA PHE A 68 3.62 -9.93 -5.73
C PHE A 68 4.67 -9.00 -6.36
N ALA A 69 5.92 -9.44 -6.50
CA ALA A 69 6.97 -8.63 -7.14
C ALA A 69 6.65 -8.34 -8.61
N ARG A 70 5.84 -9.19 -9.26
CA ARG A 70 5.39 -9.02 -10.65
C ARG A 70 4.12 -8.19 -10.77
N PHE A 71 3.48 -7.82 -9.66
CA PHE A 71 2.23 -7.09 -9.71
C PHE A 71 2.48 -5.65 -10.11
N VAL A 72 1.68 -5.19 -11.07
CA VAL A 72 1.70 -3.82 -11.56
C VAL A 72 0.40 -3.13 -11.22
N ASP A 73 0.47 -1.83 -10.93
CA ASP A 73 -0.71 -0.97 -10.84
C ASP A 73 -1.26 -0.65 -12.24
N PRO A 74 -2.38 0.09 -12.36
CA PRO A 74 -2.94 0.49 -13.67
C PRO A 74 -1.99 1.30 -14.55
N ASP A 75 -0.99 1.96 -13.97
CA ASP A 75 0.02 2.76 -14.67
C ASP A 75 1.30 1.96 -14.98
N LEU A 76 1.24 0.64 -14.84
CA LEU A 76 2.35 -0.30 -15.07
C LEU A 76 3.53 -0.14 -14.08
N ASN A 77 3.29 0.45 -12.90
CA ASN A 77 4.29 0.54 -11.85
C ASN A 77 4.31 -0.74 -11.01
N THR A 78 5.49 -1.32 -10.86
CA THR A 78 5.72 -2.39 -9.89
C THR A 78 5.73 -1.82 -8.47
N LEU A 79 5.60 -2.67 -7.46
CA LEU A 79 5.75 -2.27 -6.05
C LEU A 79 7.08 -1.52 -5.79
N LEU A 80 8.15 -1.90 -6.48
CA LEU A 80 9.45 -1.25 -6.35
C LEU A 80 9.46 0.16 -6.98
N HIS A 81 8.79 0.36 -8.12
CA HIS A 81 8.61 1.70 -8.68
C HIS A 81 7.85 2.59 -7.70
N VAL A 82 6.72 2.11 -7.15
CA VAL A 82 5.90 2.85 -6.18
C VAL A 82 6.68 3.18 -4.90
N ALA A 83 7.55 2.29 -4.43
CA ALA A 83 8.41 2.53 -3.27
C ALA A 83 9.40 3.69 -3.51
N GLY A 84 9.88 3.86 -4.75
CA GLY A 84 10.77 4.96 -5.13
C GLY A 84 10.07 6.29 -5.43
N MET A 85 8.74 6.30 -5.56
CA MET A 85 7.98 7.52 -5.80
C MET A 85 7.81 8.34 -4.52
N LEU A 86 7.70 9.66 -4.66
CA LEU A 86 7.40 10.56 -3.55
C LEU A 86 6.00 10.22 -2.98
N ALA A 87 5.88 10.02 -1.66
CA ALA A 87 4.58 9.72 -1.07
C ALA A 87 3.60 10.90 -1.26
N PRO A 88 2.28 10.64 -1.26
CA PRO A 88 1.27 11.68 -1.44
C PRO A 88 1.47 12.85 -0.49
N ALA A 89 1.43 14.07 -1.05
CA ALA A 89 1.61 15.31 -0.31
C ALA A 89 0.66 15.45 0.90
N LYS A 90 -0.48 14.75 0.93
CA LYS A 90 -1.43 14.71 2.05
C LYS A 90 -0.81 14.17 3.36
N ARG A 91 0.25 13.35 3.31
CA ARG A 91 1.03 12.98 4.52
C ARG A 91 1.99 14.07 4.98
N PHE A 92 2.41 14.93 4.07
CA PHE A 92 3.38 15.99 4.30
C PHE A 92 2.76 17.39 4.19
N SER A 93 1.44 17.52 4.25
CA SER A 93 0.76 18.81 4.11
C SER A 93 1.20 19.81 5.20
N ASN A 94 1.78 19.28 6.28
CA ASN A 94 2.32 20.05 7.40
C ASN A 94 3.85 20.26 7.34
N ILE A 95 4.55 19.77 6.31
CA ILE A 95 6.00 19.90 6.14
C ILE A 95 6.29 20.88 5.00
N SER A 96 6.82 22.05 5.35
CA SER A 96 7.15 23.11 4.38
C SER A 96 8.46 22.78 3.64
N GLY A 97 8.44 22.80 2.30
CA GLY A 97 9.63 22.72 1.45
C GLY A 97 10.11 21.30 1.09
N ALA A 98 10.62 21.15 -0.13
CA ALA A 98 11.04 19.87 -0.71
C ALA A 98 12.14 19.16 0.09
N ALA A 99 13.09 19.91 0.66
CA ALA A 99 14.18 19.34 1.45
C ALA A 99 13.68 18.62 2.72
N MET A 100 12.68 19.18 3.42
CA MET A 100 12.12 18.56 4.62
C MET A 100 11.23 17.35 4.29
N GLN A 101 10.54 17.36 3.14
CA GLN A 101 9.80 16.19 2.64
C GLN A 101 10.77 15.03 2.36
N MET A 102 11.88 15.28 1.65
CA MET A 102 12.93 14.28 1.41
C MET A 102 13.60 13.80 2.69
N GLN A 103 13.85 14.69 3.66
CA GLN A 103 14.41 14.30 4.96
C GLN A 103 13.49 13.33 5.70
N ARG A 104 12.18 13.55 5.64
CA ARG A 104 11.19 12.68 6.28
C ARG A 104 11.09 11.31 5.60
N GLU A 105 11.15 11.28 4.27
CA GLU A 105 11.26 10.02 3.50
C GLU A 105 12.53 9.24 3.88
N MET A 106 13.68 9.93 4.02
CA MET A 106 14.92 9.28 4.48
C MET A 106 14.83 8.75 5.92
N GLN A 107 14.12 9.44 6.81
CA GLN A 107 13.90 8.95 8.18
C GLN A 107 13.02 7.70 8.19
N TRP A 108 11.98 7.65 7.34
CA TRP A 108 11.14 6.48 7.20
C TRP A 108 11.94 5.26 6.73
N TYR A 109 12.81 5.44 5.73
CA TYR A 109 13.69 4.38 5.23
C TYR A 109 14.67 3.82 6.27
N LYS A 110 15.13 4.65 7.22
CA LYS A 110 16.11 4.23 8.24
C LYS A 110 15.51 3.51 9.45
N ILE A 111 14.21 3.65 9.67
CA ILE A 111 13.51 3.15 10.87
C ILE A 111 12.66 1.91 10.53
N ALA A 112 12.24 1.77 9.27
CA ALA A 112 11.72 0.53 8.72
C ALA A 112 12.85 -0.50 8.54
#